data_AF-A0AAV1I0H4-F1
#
_entry.id   AF-A0AAV1I0H4-F1
#
_cell.length_a   1.000
_cell.length_b   1.000
_cell.length_c   1.000
_cell.angle_alpha   90.00
_cell.angle_beta   90.00
_cell.angle_gamma   90.00
#
_symmetry.space_group_name_H-M   'P 1'
#
loop_
_entity.id
_entity.type
_entity.pdbx_description
1 polymer ?
#
loop_
_entity_poly.entity_id
_entity_poly.type
_entity_poly.pdbx_seq_one_letter_code
_entity_poly.pdbx_strand_id
1 'polypeptide(L)' 'MANAFWGITGFFIVLEIAFALAVTFSGGTKDDKQLRYLLTTLTVACCWLLWVFVYIAQLHPLVRPVLQNT' A
#
# COMPACT_ATOMS: atom_id res chain seq x y z
N MET A 1 -16.91 4.15 5.46
CA MET A 1 -15.45 4.13 5.66
C MET A 1 -14.88 2.71 5.62
N ALA A 2 -15.44 1.75 6.37
CA ALA A 2 -14.97 0.35 6.37
C ALA A 2 -14.88 -0.30 4.97
N ASN A 3 -15.86 -0.09 4.09
CA ASN A 3 -15.84 -0.67 2.74
C ASN A 3 -14.68 -0.14 1.89
N ALA A 4 -14.34 1.14 2.04
CA ALA A 4 -13.18 1.74 1.37
C ALA A 4 -11.87 1.16 1.93
N PHE A 5 -11.84 0.85 3.23
CA PHE A 5 -10.66 0.27 3.85
C PHE A 5 -10.33 -1.12 3.30
N TRP A 6 -11.35 -1.99 3.26
CA TRP A 6 -11.19 -3.34 2.71
C TRP A 6 -10.92 -3.32 1.20
N GLY A 7 -11.54 -2.41 0.46
CA GLY A 7 -11.30 -2.24 -0.97
C GLY A 7 -9.83 -1.88 -1.28
N ILE A 8 -9.28 -0.87 -0.61
CA ILE A 8 -7.90 -0.44 -0.84
C ILE A 8 -6.89 -1.48 -0.33
N THR A 9 -7.16 -2.11 0.83
CA THR A 9 -6.32 -3.21 1.32
C THR A 9 -6.29 -4.39 0.34
N GLY A 10 -7.45 -4.78 -0.19
CA GLY A 10 -7.54 -5.81 -1.23
C GLY A 10 -6.76 -5.44 -2.49
N PHE A 11 -6.82 -4.17 -2.92
CA PHE A 11 -6.03 -3.68 -4.06
C PHE A 11 -4.52 -3.84 -3.86
N PHE A 12 -4.00 -3.49 -2.68
CA PHE A 12 -2.57 -3.67 -2.37
C PHE A 12 -2.13 -5.14 -2.32
N ILE A 13 -2.99 -6.04 -1.79
CA ILE A 13 -2.73 -7.49 -1.80
C ILE A 13 -2.65 -8.02 -3.24
N VAL A 14 -3.59 -7.62 -4.10
CA VAL A 14 -3.58 -8.02 -5.53
C VAL A 14 -2.33 -7.47 -6.23
N LEU A 15 -1.93 -6.24 -5.93
CA LEU A 15 -0.69 -5.65 -6.44
C LEU A 15 0.55 -6.44 -6.02
N GLU A 16 0.64 -6.85 -4.76
CA GLU A 16 1.76 -7.65 -4.26
C GLU A 16 1.87 -8.99 -5.00
N ILE A 17 0.74 -9.69 -5.17
CA ILE A 17 0.70 -10.94 -5.93
C ILE A 17 1.11 -10.71 -7.39
N ALA A 18 0.63 -9.64 -8.02
CA ALA A 18 0.99 -9.31 -9.40
C ALA A 18 2.50 -9.04 -9.56
N PHE A 19 3.10 -8.27 -8.65
CA PHE A 19 4.55 -8.03 -8.66
C PHE A 19 5.35 -9.29 -8.36
N ALA A 20 4.90 -10.09 -7.39
CA ALA A 20 5.52 -11.38 -7.10
C ALA A 20 5.56 -12.25 -8.35
N LEU A 21 4.43 -12.41 -9.05
CA LEU A 21 4.37 -13.16 -10.30
C LEU A 21 5.31 -12.57 -11.35
N ALA A 22 5.29 -11.25 -11.55
CA ALA A 22 6.16 -10.56 -12.50
C ALA A 22 7.66 -10.81 -12.22
N VAL A 23 8.10 -10.81 -10.96
CA VAL A 23 9.50 -11.11 -10.61
C VAL A 23 9.84 -12.57 -10.90
N THR A 24 8.96 -13.53 -10.60
CA THR A 24 9.17 -14.95 -10.96
C THR A 24 9.36 -15.15 -12.46
N PHE A 25 8.49 -14.55 -13.27
CA PHE A 25 8.53 -14.66 -14.73
C PHE A 25 9.60 -13.77 -15.39
N SER A 26 10.18 -12.82 -14.64
CA SER A 26 11.29 -12.01 -15.14
C SER A 26 12.54 -12.87 -15.34
N GLY A 27 13.27 -12.64 -16.44
CA GLY A 27 14.60 -13.20 -16.64
C GLY A 27 15.62 -12.58 -15.65
N GLY A 28 16.65 -13.36 -15.27
CA GLY A 28 17.73 -12.89 -14.39
C GLY A 28 18.31 -13.99 -13.49
N THR A 29 19.40 -13.67 -12.80
CA THR A 29 20.07 -14.53 -11.82
C THR A 29 19.21 -14.69 -10.56
N LYS A 30 19.43 -15.74 -9.77
CA LYS A 30 18.68 -15.99 -8.52
C LYS A 30 18.82 -14.82 -7.52
N ASP A 31 20.02 -14.28 -7.37
CA ASP A 31 20.31 -13.20 -6.42
C ASP A 31 19.59 -11.89 -6.83
N ASP A 32 19.60 -11.57 -8.13
CA ASP A 32 18.87 -10.41 -8.67
C ASP A 32 17.36 -10.53 -8.43
N LYS A 33 16.81 -11.74 -8.56
CA LYS A 33 15.39 -12.00 -8.31
C LYS A 33 15.05 -11.81 -6.83
N GLN A 34 15.88 -12.29 -5.91
CA GLN A 34 15.65 -12.12 -4.48
C GLN A 34 15.67 -10.63 -4.09
N LEU A 35 16.63 -9.86 -4.61
CA LEU A 35 16.68 -8.42 -4.37
C LEU A 35 15.44 -7.73 -4.93
N ARG A 36 15.02 -8.05 -6.16
CA ARG A 36 13.81 -7.49 -6.77
C ARG A 36 12.55 -7.80 -5.95
N TYR A 37 12.38 -9.05 -5.52
CA TYR A 37 11.28 -9.44 -4.63
C TYR A 37 11.25 -8.60 -3.36
N LEU A 38 12.39 -8.49 -2.67
CA LEU A 38 12.50 -7.74 -1.44
C LEU A 38 12.12 -6.26 -1.64
N LEU A 39 12.66 -5.64 -2.69
CA LEU A 39 12.35 -4.24 -3.02
C LEU A 39 10.86 -4.07 -3.33
N THR A 40 10.27 -4.93 -4.17
CA THR A 40 8.85 -4.83 -4.52
C THR A 40 7.93 -5.02 -3.32
N THR A 41 8.18 -6.05 -2.48
CA THR A 41 7.38 -6.32 -1.29
C THR A 41 7.49 -5.18 -0.28
N LEU A 42 8.71 -4.68 -0.04
CA LEU A 42 8.91 -3.58 0.90
C LEU A 42 8.24 -2.29 0.45
N THR A 43 8.31 -1.96 -0.85
CA THR A 43 7.64 -0.77 -1.39
C THR A 43 6.12 -0.88 -1.25
N VAL A 44 5.53 -2.01 -1.63
CA VAL A 44 4.08 -2.23 -1.51
C VAL A 44 3.63 -2.15 -0.05
N ALA A 45 4.35 -2.80 0.86
CA ALA A 45 4.08 -2.75 2.29
C ALA A 45 4.17 -1.33 2.86
N CYS A 46 5.20 -0.57 2.49
CA CYS A 46 5.38 0.82 2.92
C CYS A 46 4.24 1.73 2.44
N CYS A 47 3.86 1.63 1.17
CA CYS A 47 2.76 2.40 0.61
C CYS A 47 1.43 2.05 1.28
N TRP A 48 1.18 0.77 1.55
CA TRP A 48 -0.01 0.34 2.28
C TRP A 48 -0.01 0.88 3.72
N LEU A 49 1.12 0.83 4.44
CA LEU A 49 1.24 1.36 5.79
C LEU A 49 0.98 2.88 5.86
N LEU A 50 1.52 3.66 4.92
CA LEU A 50 1.24 5.10 4.84
C LEU A 50 -0.25 5.36 4.67
N TRP A 51 -0.93 4.58 3.82
CA TRP A 51 -2.36 4.67 3.63
C TRP A 51 -3.14 4.29 4.90
N VAL A 52 -2.74 3.22 5.61
CA VAL A 52 -3.35 2.81 6.88
C VAL A 52 -3.22 3.91 7.93
N PHE A 53 -2.05 4.54 8.06
CA PHE A 53 -1.83 5.59 9.06
C PHE A 53 -2.72 6.81 8.83
N VAL A 54 -2.84 7.29 7.59
CA VAL A 54 -3.73 8.43 7.30
C VAL A 54 -5.20 8.05 7.49
N TYR A 55 -5.59 6.82 7.16
CA TYR A 55 -6.95 6.34 7.38
C TYR A 55 -7.30 6.32 8.88
N ILE A 56 -6.42 5.74 9.71
CA ILE A 56 -6.64 5.67 11.16
C ILE A 56 -6.69 7.06 11.79
N ALA A 57 -5.82 7.97 11.37
CA ALA A 57 -5.80 9.36 11.86
C ALA A 57 -7.13 10.10 11.62
N GLN A 58 -7.90 9.70 10.60
CA GLN A 58 -9.15 10.33 10.21
C GLN A 58 -10.41 9.59 10.71
N LEU A 59 -10.29 8.41 11.33
CA LEU A 59 -11.47 7.63 11.77
C LEU A 59 -12.31 8.36 12.83
N HIS A 60 -11.65 9.03 13.77
CA HIS A 60 -12.30 9.80 14.84
C HIS A 60 -11.51 11.09 15.07
N PRO A 61 -11.67 12.10 14.20
CA PRO A 61 -10.86 13.31 14.26
C PRO A 61 -11.18 14.12 15.51
N LEU A 62 -10.14 14.53 16.23
CA LEU A 62 -10.24 15.39 17.41
C LEU A 62 -10.51 16.85 17.02
N VAL A 63 -10.05 17.25 15.83
CA VAL A 63 -10.13 18.62 15.31
C VAL A 63 -11.01 18.62 14.06
N ARG A 64 -11.94 19.57 13.97
CA ARG A 64 -12.75 19.81 12.78
C ARG A 64 -12.23 21.04 12.04
N PRO A 65 -12.29 21.07 10.69
CA PRO A 65 -11.91 22.25 9.93
C PRO A 65 -12.83 23.44 10.25
N VAL A 66 -12.25 24.63 10.44
CA VAL A 66 -12.99 25.89 10.59
C VAL A 66 -13.00 26.60 9.24
N LEU A 67 -14.16 26.71 8.61
CA LEU A 67 -14.31 27.49 7.39
C LEU A 67 -14.41 28.98 7.74
N GLN A 68 -13.58 29.80 7.10
CA GLN A 68 -13.74 31.26 7.09
C GLN A 68 -14.52 31.65 5.84
N ASN A 69 -15.74 32.17 6.01
CA ASN A 69 -16.46 32.85 4.93
C ASN A 69 -16.01 34.31 4.94
N THR A 70 -15.31 34.73 3.89
CA THR A 70 -15.09 36.15 3.56
C THR A 70 -16.36 36.77 2.99
#